data_AF-A0A3D0PY47-F1
#
_entry.id   AF-A0A3D0PY47-F1
#
_cell.length_a   1.000
_cell.length_b   1.000
_cell.length_c   1.000
_cell.angle_alpha   90.00
_cell.angle_beta   90.00
_cell.angle_gamma   90.00
#
_symmetry.space_group_name_H-M   'P 1'
#
loop_
_entity.id
_entity.type
_entity.pdbx_description
1 polymer ?
#
loop_
_entity_poly.entity_id
_entity_poly.type
_entity_poly.pdbx_seq_one_letter_code
_entity_poly.pdbx_strand_id
1 'polypeptide(L)'
;MGTDANSNTSTGGHFENQWVKFQYPSQLVVLDNSNSTHCRLELYNNTNTSIENMVGEVFYYQSNRTDLSCFTRAKRINIADKPGIKIEDGLQVCSYVFLSADYINTKTLILNFDARKHRDAYQKIADTIVIKKVT
;
A
#
# COMPACT_ATOMS: atom_id res chain seq x y z
N MET A 1 -12.85 -4.79 -26.44
CA MET A 1 -11.39 -4.96 -26.47
C MET A 1 -11.00 -5.50 -25.11
N GLY A 2 -10.70 -6.81 -25.03
CA GLY A 2 -10.34 -7.45 -23.78
C GLY A 2 -8.90 -7.09 -23.41
N THR A 3 -8.73 -6.46 -22.26
CA THR A 3 -7.41 -6.34 -21.63
C THR A 3 -7.30 -7.49 -20.64
N ASP A 4 -6.63 -8.57 -21.06
CA ASP A 4 -6.14 -9.61 -20.17
C ASP A 4 -5.04 -8.99 -19.29
N ALA A 5 -5.45 -8.27 -18.25
CA ALA A 5 -4.59 -8.05 -17.11
C ALA A 5 -4.51 -9.40 -16.41
N ASN A 6 -3.33 -10.03 -16.39
CA ASN A 6 -3.04 -11.19 -15.56
C ASN A 6 -3.10 -10.76 -14.08
N SER A 7 -4.29 -10.45 -13.59
CA SER A 7 -4.52 -10.09 -12.21
C SER A 7 -4.40 -11.36 -11.38
N ASN A 8 -3.29 -11.48 -10.67
CA ASN A 8 -3.06 -12.62 -9.80
C ASN A 8 -3.73 -12.34 -8.46
N THR A 9 -4.69 -13.20 -8.12
CA THR A 9 -5.39 -13.13 -6.84
C THR A 9 -4.63 -13.95 -5.80
N SER A 10 -4.34 -13.36 -4.64
CA SER A 10 -3.73 -14.04 -3.50
C SER A 10 -4.71 -14.16 -2.34
N THR A 11 -4.76 -15.34 -1.72
CA THR A 11 -5.57 -15.65 -0.54
C THR A 11 -4.69 -16.33 0.52
N GLY A 12 -5.18 -16.46 1.76
CA GLY A 12 -4.47 -17.20 2.81
C GLY A 12 -3.46 -16.38 3.64
N GLY A 13 -3.43 -15.05 3.47
CA GLY A 13 -2.75 -14.13 4.39
C GLY A 13 -1.26 -13.86 4.11
N HIS A 14 -0.76 -14.31 2.96
CA HIS A 14 0.60 -14.05 2.52
C HIS A 14 0.59 -13.57 1.06
N PHE A 15 1.35 -12.52 0.76
CA PHE A 15 1.51 -12.01 -0.60
C PHE A 15 2.99 -11.84 -0.91
N GLU A 16 3.38 -12.19 -2.13
CA GLU A 16 4.71 -11.91 -2.65
C GLU A 16 4.66 -11.72 -4.18
N ASN A 17 5.24 -10.62 -4.67
CA ASN A 17 5.55 -10.43 -6.08
C ASN A 17 6.98 -9.89 -6.25
N GLN A 18 7.32 -9.35 -7.43
CA GLN A 18 8.65 -8.80 -7.69
C GLN A 18 8.96 -7.53 -6.87
N TRP A 19 7.93 -6.80 -6.43
CA TRP A 19 8.04 -5.49 -5.79
C TRP A 19 8.10 -5.58 -4.28
N VAL A 20 7.20 -6.37 -3.70
CA VAL A 20 7.01 -6.46 -2.25
C VAL A 20 6.64 -7.88 -1.83
N LYS A 21 6.82 -8.16 -0.54
CA LYS A 21 6.18 -9.28 0.14
C LYS A 21 5.67 -8.82 1.51
N PHE A 22 4.54 -9.36 1.96
CA PHE A 22 3.96 -9.02 3.27
C PHE A 22 2.96 -10.08 3.73
N GLN A 23 2.58 -9.99 5.00
CA GLN A 23 1.45 -10.72 5.56
C GLN A 23 0.22 -9.80 5.66
N TYR A 24 -0.96 -10.38 5.55
CA TYR A 24 -2.23 -9.68 5.70
C TYR A 24 -3.26 -10.60 6.36
N PRO A 25 -4.36 -10.08 6.94
CA PRO A 25 -5.41 -10.93 7.53
C PRO A 25 -5.95 -11.93 6.50
N SER A 26 -5.98 -13.22 6.85
CA SER A 26 -6.24 -14.32 5.90
C SER A 26 -7.62 -14.32 5.26
N GLN A 27 -8.57 -13.58 5.84
CA GLN A 27 -9.90 -13.36 5.28
C GLN A 27 -9.93 -12.38 4.10
N LEU A 28 -8.86 -11.60 3.91
CA LEU A 28 -8.79 -10.66 2.79
C LEU A 28 -8.27 -11.35 1.53
N VAL A 29 -8.47 -10.67 0.42
CA VAL A 29 -8.00 -11.05 -0.90
C VAL A 29 -7.10 -9.94 -1.43
N VAL A 30 -5.94 -10.27 -1.99
CA VAL A 30 -5.08 -9.30 -2.66
C VAL A 30 -5.18 -9.52 -4.16
N LEU A 31 -5.52 -8.47 -4.90
CA LEU A 31 -5.47 -8.43 -6.35
C LEU A 31 -4.17 -7.75 -6.80
N ASP A 32 -3.30 -8.50 -7.48
CA ASP A 32 -2.07 -7.95 -8.04
C ASP A 32 -2.32 -7.35 -9.43
N ASN A 33 -2.39 -6.03 -9.50
CA ASN A 33 -2.47 -5.25 -10.73
C ASN A 33 -1.11 -4.63 -11.10
N SER A 34 -0.02 -5.13 -10.51
CA SER A 34 1.33 -4.64 -10.79
C SER A 34 1.79 -5.05 -12.19
N ASN A 35 2.68 -4.25 -12.77
CA ASN A 35 3.36 -4.56 -14.02
C ASN A 35 4.88 -4.45 -13.84
N SER A 36 5.64 -4.40 -14.94
CA SER A 36 7.11 -4.35 -14.91
C SER A 36 7.69 -3.04 -14.38
N THR A 37 6.90 -1.95 -14.39
CA THR A 37 7.31 -0.60 -14.00
C THR A 37 6.57 -0.03 -12.79
N HIS A 38 5.44 -0.62 -12.40
CA HIS A 38 4.59 -0.11 -11.32
C HIS A 38 4.11 -1.23 -10.39
N CYS A 39 4.21 -1.00 -9.08
CA CYS A 39 3.53 -1.79 -8.06
C CYS A 39 2.12 -1.22 -7.83
N ARG A 40 1.08 -2.05 -7.96
CA ARG A 40 -0.30 -1.70 -7.62
C ARG A 40 -1.04 -2.93 -7.12
N LEU A 41 -1.38 -2.93 -5.84
CA LEU A 41 -2.07 -4.01 -5.17
C LEU A 41 -3.35 -3.45 -4.56
N GLU A 42 -4.45 -4.16 -4.77
CA GLU A 42 -5.75 -3.80 -4.21
C GLU A 42 -6.18 -4.90 -3.25
N LEU A 43 -6.68 -4.53 -2.08
CA LEU A 43 -7.11 -5.46 -1.04
C LEU A 43 -8.62 -5.42 -0.93
N TYR A 44 -9.23 -6.60 -0.85
CA TYR A 44 -10.68 -6.78 -0.77
C TYR A 44 -11.06 -7.65 0.41
N ASN A 45 -12.24 -7.42 0.97
CA ASN A 45 -12.78 -8.18 2.09
C ASN A 45 -13.32 -9.57 1.68
N ASN A 46 -13.46 -9.84 0.38
CA ASN A 46 -13.88 -11.11 -0.18
C ASN A 46 -13.44 -11.22 -1.66
N THR A 47 -13.75 -12.32 -2.33
CA THR A 47 -13.32 -12.62 -3.70
C THR A 47 -14.05 -11.83 -4.80
N ASN A 48 -15.18 -11.19 -4.50
CA ASN A 48 -15.85 -10.25 -5.38
C ASN A 48 -15.14 -8.88 -5.27
N THR A 49 -14.24 -8.59 -6.20
CA THR A 49 -13.36 -7.41 -6.19
C THR A 49 -14.05 -6.12 -6.65
N SER A 50 -15.29 -5.88 -6.22
CA SER A 50 -16.00 -4.62 -6.46
C SER A 50 -15.47 -3.51 -5.53
N ILE A 51 -15.69 -2.24 -5.91
CA ILE A 51 -15.27 -1.07 -5.11
C ILE A 51 -15.86 -1.08 -3.69
N GLU A 52 -17.07 -1.63 -3.52
CA GLU A 52 -17.75 -1.75 -2.23
C GLU A 52 -17.05 -2.70 -1.26
N ASN A 53 -16.29 -3.65 -1.82
CA ASN A 53 -15.53 -4.65 -1.06
C ASN A 53 -14.08 -4.23 -0.88
N MET A 54 -13.66 -3.09 -1.44
CA MET A 54 -12.29 -2.61 -1.34
C MET A 54 -11.97 -2.15 0.09
N VAL A 55 -10.85 -2.67 0.59
CA VAL A 55 -10.36 -2.47 1.95
C VAL A 55 -9.24 -1.44 1.97
N GLY A 56 -8.41 -1.47 0.94
CA GLY A 56 -7.29 -0.57 0.78
C GLY A 56 -6.42 -0.96 -0.41
N GLU A 57 -5.31 -0.27 -0.52
CA GLU A 57 -4.39 -0.39 -1.64
C GLU A 57 -2.95 -0.15 -1.20
N VAL A 58 -2.04 -0.80 -1.92
CA VAL A 58 -0.60 -0.69 -1.73
C VAL A 58 0.03 -0.45 -3.10
N PHE A 59 0.57 0.75 -3.32
CA PHE A 59 1.03 1.14 -4.66
C PHE A 59 2.21 2.11 -4.64
N TYR A 60 2.97 2.13 -5.74
CA TYR A 60 4.04 3.12 -5.93
C TYR A 60 3.51 4.38 -6.60
N TYR A 61 4.00 5.52 -6.14
CA TYR A 61 3.71 6.83 -6.71
C TYR A 61 4.89 7.79 -6.53
N GLN A 62 4.95 8.84 -7.35
CA GLN A 62 5.91 9.91 -7.20
C GLN A 62 5.31 11.02 -6.34
N SER A 63 5.91 11.29 -5.18
CA SER A 63 5.41 12.29 -4.23
C SER A 63 6.41 13.42 -4.02
N ASN A 64 5.88 14.58 -3.66
CA ASN A 64 6.65 15.70 -3.14
C ASN A 64 6.64 15.68 -1.61
N ARG A 65 7.80 15.46 -0.98
CA ARG A 65 7.93 15.37 0.49
C ARG A 65 7.66 16.69 1.19
N THR A 66 7.95 17.80 0.53
CA THR A 66 7.71 19.14 1.07
C THR A 66 6.22 19.33 1.33
N ASP A 67 5.37 18.92 0.38
CA ASP A 67 3.91 19.04 0.50
C ASP A 67 3.36 18.16 1.64
N LEU A 68 3.95 16.96 1.82
CA LEU A 68 3.57 16.03 2.90
C LEU A 68 3.99 16.49 4.30
N SER A 69 5.01 17.35 4.40
CA SER A 69 5.49 17.88 5.69
C SER A 69 4.56 18.95 6.28
N CYS A 70 3.66 19.52 5.48
CA CYS A 70 2.73 20.57 5.89
C CYS A 70 1.48 20.06 6.61
N PHE A 71 1.24 18.73 6.62
CA PHE A 71 0.07 18.16 7.29
C PHE A 71 0.25 18.17 8.82
N THR A 72 -0.56 18.96 9.51
CA THR A 72 -0.52 19.12 10.98
C THR A 72 -0.79 17.83 11.77
N ARG A 73 -1.42 16.82 11.15
CA ARG A 73 -1.69 15.50 11.73
C ARG A 73 -0.71 14.40 11.28
N ALA A 74 0.32 14.76 10.53
CA ALA A 74 1.34 13.83 10.07
C ALA A 74 2.16 13.27 11.25
N LYS A 75 2.27 11.94 11.32
CA LYS A 75 3.20 11.25 12.22
C LYS A 75 4.37 10.72 11.40
N ARG A 76 5.60 10.97 11.87
CA ARG A 76 6.78 10.30 11.31
C ARG A 76 6.75 8.82 11.69
N ILE A 77 7.01 7.96 10.73
CA ILE A 77 7.00 6.50 10.89
C ILE A 77 8.20 5.88 10.17
N ASN A 78 8.50 4.64 10.50
CA ASN A 78 9.39 3.79 9.71
C ASN A 78 8.61 2.52 9.33
N ILE A 79 8.63 2.16 8.04
CA ILE A 79 8.07 0.91 7.51
C ILE A 79 9.14 0.30 6.61
N ALA A 80 9.41 -1.01 6.76
CA ALA A 80 10.44 -1.71 5.99
C ALA A 80 11.81 -1.00 6.03
N ASP A 81 12.21 -0.51 7.20
CA ASP A 81 13.44 0.29 7.44
C ASP A 81 13.56 1.57 6.60
N LYS A 82 12.42 2.09 6.10
CA LYS A 82 12.36 3.32 5.34
C LYS A 82 11.55 4.38 6.07
N PRO A 83 12.01 5.64 6.08
CA PRO A 83 11.28 6.73 6.70
C PRO A 83 10.01 7.04 5.91
N GLY A 84 8.98 7.46 6.62
CA GLY A 84 7.71 7.83 6.01
C GLY A 84 6.90 8.80 6.86
N ILE A 85 5.77 9.20 6.30
CA ILE A 85 4.75 10.00 6.96
C ILE A 85 3.45 9.20 6.96
N LYS A 86 2.80 9.11 8.13
CA LYS A 86 1.45 8.58 8.28
C LYS A 86 0.47 9.70 8.54
N ILE A 87 -0.63 9.71 7.81
CA ILE A 87 -1.79 10.58 8.03
C ILE A 87 -2.97 9.67 8.39
N GLU A 88 -3.67 10.02 9.46
CA GLU A 88 -4.81 9.26 9.96
C GLU A 88 -5.87 10.24 10.45
N ASP A 89 -7.09 10.16 9.91
CA ASP A 89 -8.18 11.09 10.20
C ASP A 89 -9.45 10.41 10.71
N GLY A 90 -9.37 9.11 11.04
CA GLY A 90 -10.50 8.29 11.50
C GLY A 90 -11.33 7.69 10.37
N LEU A 91 -11.22 8.20 9.14
CA LEU A 91 -11.80 7.59 7.94
C LEU A 91 -10.75 6.78 7.20
N GLN A 92 -9.56 7.34 7.02
CA GLN A 92 -8.46 6.69 6.34
C GLN A 92 -7.21 6.64 7.20
N VAL A 93 -6.42 5.60 6.94
CA VAL A 93 -5.02 5.52 7.38
C VAL A 93 -4.17 5.41 6.13
N CYS A 94 -3.34 6.42 5.92
CA CYS A 94 -2.51 6.53 4.73
C CYS A 94 -1.05 6.78 5.13
N SER A 95 -0.16 5.91 4.66
CA SER A 95 1.27 6.01 4.89
C SER A 95 2.03 6.19 3.60
N TYR A 96 2.90 7.20 3.57
CA TYR A 96 3.81 7.55 2.50
C TYR A 96 5.22 7.12 2.91
N VAL A 97 5.70 5.99 2.40
CA VAL A 97 7.03 5.44 2.70
C VAL A 97 8.01 5.86 1.62
N PHE A 98 9.03 6.64 2.00
CA PHE A 98 9.96 7.24 1.04
C PHE A 98 11.04 6.24 0.63
N LEU A 99 11.10 5.95 -0.67
CA LEU A 99 12.00 4.96 -1.29
C LEU A 99 13.25 5.59 -1.90
N SER A 100 13.24 6.90 -2.14
CA SER A 100 14.41 7.69 -2.55
C SER A 100 14.68 8.83 -1.58
N ALA A 101 15.90 9.37 -1.64
CA ALA A 101 16.34 10.47 -0.79
C ALA A 101 15.89 11.85 -1.31
N ASP A 102 15.41 11.93 -2.55
CA ASP A 102 14.93 13.17 -3.16
C ASP A 102 13.78 13.79 -2.35
N TYR A 103 13.59 15.10 -2.53
CA TYR A 103 12.50 15.83 -1.86
C TYR A 103 11.32 16.12 -2.80
N ILE A 104 11.59 16.44 -4.07
CA ILE A 104 10.55 16.85 -5.03
C ILE A 104 10.02 15.66 -5.83
N ASN A 105 10.92 14.78 -6.30
CA ASN A 105 10.59 13.61 -7.11
C ASN A 105 10.81 12.32 -6.31
N THR A 106 10.20 12.27 -5.14
CA THR A 106 10.42 11.16 -4.21
C THR A 106 9.63 9.96 -4.67
N LYS A 107 10.30 8.83 -4.85
CA LYS A 107 9.62 7.55 -5.05
C LYS A 107 9.00 7.12 -3.74
N THR A 108 7.71 6.87 -3.73
CA THR A 108 6.96 6.60 -2.50
C THR A 108 6.15 5.32 -2.66
N LEU A 109 6.21 4.47 -1.64
CA LEU A 109 5.24 3.40 -1.46
C LEU A 109 4.11 3.93 -0.58
N ILE A 110 2.89 3.90 -1.12
CA ILE A 110 1.68 4.36 -0.44
C ILE A 110 0.90 3.14 0.05
N LEU A 111 0.54 3.14 1.33
CA LEU A 111 -0.41 2.19 1.94
C LEU A 111 -1.64 3.01 2.34
N ASN A 112 -2.79 2.80 1.69
CA ASN A 112 -4.01 3.59 1.92
C ASN A 112 -5.20 2.66 2.21
N PHE A 113 -5.82 2.80 3.38
CA PHE A 113 -6.85 1.87 3.87
C PHE A 113 -8.01 2.60 4.58
N ASP A 114 -9.21 2.01 4.55
CA ASP A 114 -10.33 2.46 5.39
C ASP A 114 -10.02 2.16 6.87
N ALA A 115 -9.75 3.20 7.65
CA ALA A 115 -9.36 3.09 9.06
C ALA A 115 -10.51 2.66 9.98
N ARG A 116 -11.78 2.83 9.56
CA ARG A 116 -12.94 2.50 10.42
C ARG A 116 -13.12 1.00 10.60
N LYS A 117 -12.82 0.24 9.55
CA LYS A 117 -13.05 -1.21 9.53
C LYS A 117 -11.76 -2.02 9.37
N HIS A 118 -10.71 -1.42 8.84
CA HIS A 118 -9.55 -2.17 8.35
C HIS A 118 -8.20 -1.59 8.78
N ARG A 119 -8.19 -0.83 9.89
CA ARG A 119 -6.96 -0.37 10.55
C ARG A 119 -6.00 -1.52 10.88
N ASP A 120 -6.52 -2.66 11.34
CA ASP A 120 -5.68 -3.81 11.70
C ASP A 120 -5.04 -4.45 10.46
N ALA A 121 -5.73 -4.45 9.32
CA ALA A 121 -5.17 -4.91 8.06
C ALA A 121 -4.02 -4.02 7.60
N TYR A 122 -4.22 -2.69 7.64
CA TYR A 122 -3.15 -1.72 7.42
C TYR A 122 -1.95 -2.00 8.34
N GLN A 123 -2.17 -2.15 9.64
CA GLN A 123 -1.10 -2.31 10.63
C GLN A 123 -0.32 -3.60 10.39
N LYS A 124 -1.02 -4.72 10.14
CA LYS A 124 -0.40 -6.01 9.83
C LYS A 124 0.49 -5.94 8.58
N ILE A 125 0.04 -5.25 7.54
CA ILE A 125 0.82 -5.06 6.31
C ILE A 125 2.01 -4.16 6.58
N ALA A 126 1.80 -3.01 7.22
CA ALA A 126 2.87 -2.06 7.57
C ALA A 126 3.98 -2.70 8.41
N ASP A 127 3.64 -3.61 9.33
CA ASP A 127 4.60 -4.29 10.21
C ASP A 127 5.39 -5.40 9.52
N THR A 128 4.86 -5.96 8.41
CA THR A 128 5.43 -7.17 7.78
C THR A 128 5.92 -6.96 6.37
N ILE A 129 5.67 -5.79 5.78
CA ILE A 129 6.06 -5.50 4.41
C ILE A 129 7.58 -5.41 4.27
N VAL A 130 8.07 -6.08 3.24
CA VAL A 130 9.45 -6.03 2.77
C VAL A 130 9.44 -5.53 1.34
N ILE A 131 10.24 -4.51 1.07
CA ILE A 131 10.39 -3.91 -0.24
C ILE A 131 11.54 -4.60 -0.97
N LYS A 132 11.23 -5.29 -2.07
CA LYS A 132 12.17 -6.10 -2.87
C LYS A 132 12.78 -5.32 -4.04
N LYS A 133 11.98 -4.48 -4.69
CA LYS A 133 12.41 -3.71 -5.88
C LYS A 133 11.94 -2.26 -5.77
N VAL A 134 12.86 -1.34 -6.03
CA VAL A 134 12.59 0.11 -6.18
C VAL A 134 13.05 0.47 -7.59
N THR A 135 12.14 0.92 -8.44
CA THR A 135 12.46 1.40 -9.80
C THR A 135 12.57 2.88 -9.86
#